data_AF-A0A7E5X0H6-F1
#
_entry.id   AF-A0A7E5X0H6-F1
#
_cell.length_a   1.000
_cell.length_b   1.000
_cell.length_c   1.000
_cell.angle_alpha   90.00
_cell.angle_beta   90.00
_cell.angle_gamma   90.00
#
_symmetry.space_group_name_H-M   'P 1'
#
loop_
_entity.id
_entity.type
_entity.pdbx_description
1 polymer ?
#
loop_
_entity_poly.entity_id
_entity_poly.type
_entity_poly.pdbx_seq_one_letter_code
_entity_poly.pdbx_strand_id
1 'polypeptide(L)'
;MTSETKETWYLDVVEKFDDFCKRLDDKIDKVQQQMKASKKKTELETKLAQEMKLHHELTERLAELSRRGSELDRVCSTFETHLSIADSDRNRLDNAKETYQLAKELTGIRWDFSAPPNVAKGYIKSESRKLLAPLQVDMSSADSAALWDQLAAAAACPACPARGKENRRDCS
;
A
#
# COMPACT_ATOMS: atom_id res chain seq x y z
N MET A 1 -78.51 -33.60 77.86
CA MET A 1 -77.99 -32.75 76.77
C MET A 1 -76.73 -32.08 77.28
N THR A 2 -75.57 -32.62 76.95
CA THR A 2 -74.26 -32.09 77.35
C THR A 2 -73.50 -31.79 76.08
N SER A 3 -73.88 -30.68 75.45
CA SER A 3 -73.18 -30.08 74.33
C SER A 3 -72.01 -29.25 74.86
N GLU A 4 -70.85 -29.44 74.25
CA GLU A 4 -69.90 -28.37 73.93
C GLU A 4 -69.12 -27.72 75.09
N THR A 5 -68.23 -28.48 75.70
CA THR A 5 -66.94 -27.91 76.14
C THR A 5 -65.83 -28.62 75.39
N LYS A 6 -65.75 -28.39 74.08
CA LYS A 6 -64.59 -28.79 73.27
C LYS A 6 -63.42 -27.87 73.63
N GLU A 7 -62.28 -28.49 73.87
CA GLU A 7 -61.03 -27.94 74.40
C GLU A 7 -60.56 -26.66 73.67
N THR A 8 -60.79 -25.51 74.29
CA THR A 8 -60.42 -24.18 73.78
C THR A 8 -58.92 -23.89 73.83
N TRP A 9 -58.15 -24.60 74.67
CA TRP A 9 -56.71 -24.40 74.81
C TRP A 9 -55.91 -24.90 73.60
N TYR A 10 -56.41 -25.92 72.89
CA TYR A 10 -55.78 -26.45 71.68
C TYR A 10 -55.80 -25.42 70.53
N LEU A 11 -56.84 -24.57 70.46
CA LEU A 11 -56.94 -23.51 69.45
C LEU A 11 -55.84 -22.45 69.62
N ASP A 12 -55.49 -22.04 70.84
CA ASP A 12 -54.37 -21.10 71.08
C ASP A 12 -53.01 -21.71 70.67
N VAL A 13 -52.82 -23.01 70.89
CA VAL A 13 -51.60 -23.71 70.49
C VAL A 13 -51.51 -23.82 68.96
N VAL A 14 -52.61 -24.12 68.28
CA VAL A 14 -52.68 -24.16 66.81
C VAL A 14 -52.43 -22.77 66.22
N GLU A 15 -53.02 -21.72 66.77
CA GLU A 15 -52.83 -20.34 66.30
C GLU A 15 -51.37 -19.89 66.45
N LYS A 16 -50.72 -20.20 67.58
CA LYS A 16 -49.29 -19.90 67.77
C LYS A 16 -48.37 -20.70 66.88
N PHE A 17 -48.74 -21.94 66.55
CA PHE A 17 -48.00 -22.75 65.60
C PHE A 17 -48.15 -22.21 64.18
N ASP A 18 -49.36 -21.82 63.76
CA ASP A 18 -49.60 -21.17 62.47
C ASP A 18 -48.85 -19.85 62.35
N ASP A 19 -48.84 -19.03 63.40
CA ASP A 19 -48.06 -17.79 63.44
C ASP A 19 -46.55 -18.03 63.35
N PHE A 20 -46.06 -19.10 63.98
CA PHE A 20 -44.67 -19.52 63.85
C PHE A 20 -44.34 -19.97 62.43
N CYS A 21 -45.20 -20.79 61.81
CA CYS A 21 -45.05 -21.22 60.43
C CYS A 21 -45.03 -20.03 59.46
N LYS A 22 -45.98 -19.09 59.58
CA LYS A 22 -46.00 -17.85 58.77
C LYS A 22 -44.71 -17.04 58.92
N ARG A 23 -44.20 -16.89 60.13
CA ARG A 23 -42.92 -16.16 60.37
C ARG A 23 -41.72 -16.89 59.76
N LEU A 24 -41.73 -18.21 59.73
CA LEU A 24 -40.70 -18.99 59.06
C LEU A 24 -40.79 -18.85 57.54
N ASP A 25 -41.99 -18.94 56.98
CA ASP A 25 -42.23 -18.76 55.55
C ASP A 25 -41.80 -17.36 55.09
N ASP A 26 -42.17 -16.31 55.83
CA ASP A 26 -41.74 -14.93 55.56
C ASP A 26 -40.21 -14.77 55.57
N LYS A 27 -39.53 -15.48 56.48
CA LYS A 27 -38.06 -15.47 56.55
C LYS A 27 -37.45 -16.22 55.37
N ILE A 28 -38.00 -17.38 55.01
CA ILE A 28 -37.57 -18.18 53.87
C ILE A 28 -37.72 -17.36 52.59
N ASP A 29 -38.87 -16.70 52.40
CA ASP A 29 -39.14 -15.87 51.23
C ASP A 29 -38.17 -14.68 51.13
N LYS A 30 -37.90 -13.99 52.24
CA LYS A 30 -36.91 -12.90 52.26
C LYS A 30 -35.52 -13.40 51.87
N VAL A 31 -35.09 -14.54 52.40
CA VAL A 31 -33.78 -15.13 52.07
C VAL A 31 -33.73 -15.56 50.61
N GLN A 32 -34.78 -16.18 50.08
CA GLN A 32 -34.86 -16.55 48.66
C GLN A 32 -34.82 -15.33 47.74
N GLN A 33 -35.54 -14.26 48.08
CA GLN A 33 -35.51 -13.00 47.32
C GLN A 33 -34.13 -12.37 47.35
N GLN A 34 -33.47 -12.31 48.52
CA GLN A 34 -32.10 -11.81 48.64
C GLN A 34 -31.11 -12.64 47.82
N MET A 35 -31.24 -13.98 47.84
CA MET A 35 -30.38 -14.84 47.04
C MET A 35 -30.58 -14.61 45.53
N LYS A 36 -31.82 -14.47 45.07
CA LYS A 36 -32.13 -14.14 43.67
C LYS A 36 -31.57 -12.78 43.26
N ALA A 37 -31.73 -11.77 44.11
CA ALA A 37 -31.20 -10.43 43.88
C ALA A 37 -29.66 -10.43 43.83
N SER A 38 -29.00 -11.16 44.74
CA SER A 38 -27.55 -11.30 44.77
C SER A 38 -27.02 -11.98 43.51
N LYS A 39 -27.63 -13.10 43.08
CA LYS A 39 -27.28 -13.78 41.82
C LYS A 39 -27.39 -12.85 40.62
N LYS A 40 -28.51 -12.11 40.52
CA LYS A 40 -28.73 -11.15 39.44
C LYS A 40 -27.71 -10.01 39.48
N LYS A 41 -27.34 -9.52 40.66
CA LYS A 41 -26.31 -8.49 40.82
C LYS A 41 -24.96 -8.98 40.31
N THR A 42 -24.52 -10.17 40.71
CA THR A 42 -23.25 -10.73 40.23
C THR A 42 -23.25 -10.94 38.72
N GLU A 43 -24.36 -11.40 38.13
CA GLU A 43 -24.49 -11.54 36.67
C GLU A 43 -24.40 -10.19 35.94
N LEU A 44 -24.99 -9.13 36.50
CA LEU A 44 -24.88 -7.80 35.92
C LEU A 44 -23.47 -7.22 36.05
N GLU A 45 -22.81 -7.43 37.20
CA GLU A 45 -21.44 -6.98 37.43
C GLU A 45 -20.45 -7.68 36.49
N THR A 46 -20.62 -8.99 36.23
CA THR A 46 -19.76 -9.71 35.28
C THR A 46 -19.98 -9.24 33.85
N LYS A 47 -21.24 -9.03 33.43
CA LYS A 47 -21.55 -8.45 32.11
C LYS A 47 -20.97 -7.05 31.96
N LEU A 48 -21.11 -6.21 32.99
CA LEU A 48 -20.55 -4.87 32.98
C LEU A 48 -19.02 -4.90 32.83
N ALA A 49 -18.33 -5.78 33.55
CA ALA A 49 -16.88 -5.93 33.43
C ALA A 49 -16.46 -6.40 32.02
N GLN A 50 -17.22 -7.30 31.40
CA GLN A 50 -16.98 -7.75 30.02
C GLN A 50 -17.18 -6.60 29.02
N GLU A 51 -18.27 -5.84 29.14
CA GLU A 51 -18.55 -4.68 28.27
C GLU A 51 -17.50 -3.59 28.43
N MET A 52 -17.05 -3.30 29.65
CA MET A 52 -15.98 -2.31 29.88
C MET A 52 -14.66 -2.73 29.21
N LYS A 53 -14.33 -4.03 29.27
CA LYS A 53 -13.13 -4.55 28.59
C LYS A 53 -13.26 -4.43 27.08
N LEU A 54 -14.40 -4.84 26.52
CA LEU A 54 -14.68 -4.75 25.09
C LEU A 54 -14.64 -3.29 24.60
N HIS A 55 -15.24 -2.37 25.35
CA HIS A 55 -15.22 -0.95 25.03
C HIS A 55 -13.79 -0.40 24.99
N HIS A 56 -12.93 -0.81 25.93
CA HIS A 56 -11.53 -0.42 25.93
C HIS A 56 -10.80 -0.93 24.68
N GLU A 57 -10.94 -2.22 24.35
CA GLU A 57 -10.34 -2.83 23.15
C GLU A 57 -10.81 -2.13 21.86
N LEU A 58 -12.10 -1.81 21.75
CA LEU A 58 -12.64 -1.08 20.60
C LEU A 58 -12.11 0.35 20.51
N THR A 59 -11.94 1.03 21.65
CA THR A 59 -11.38 2.39 21.70
C THR A 59 -9.93 2.39 21.22
N GLU A 60 -9.12 1.43 21.65
CA GLU A 60 -7.73 1.29 21.19
C GLU A 60 -7.66 1.01 19.68
N ARG A 61 -8.52 0.13 19.17
CA ARG A 61 -8.61 -0.15 17.72
C ARG A 61 -9.02 1.07 16.92
N LEU A 62 -9.97 1.86 17.41
CA LEU A 62 -10.40 3.09 16.75
C LEU A 62 -9.28 4.15 16.73
N ALA A 63 -8.52 4.28 17.82
CA ALA A 63 -7.35 5.16 17.86
C ALA A 63 -6.26 4.70 16.87
N GLU A 64 -5.98 3.40 16.79
CA GLU A 64 -5.02 2.84 15.84
C GLU A 64 -5.44 3.08 14.39
N LEU A 65 -6.70 2.82 14.05
CA LEU A 65 -7.25 3.06 12.72
C LEU A 65 -7.22 4.54 12.35
N SER A 66 -7.56 5.42 13.29
CA SER A 66 -7.51 6.88 13.06
C SER A 66 -6.08 7.34 12.76
N ARG A 67 -5.09 6.80 13.49
CA ARG A 67 -3.67 7.09 13.24
C ARG A 67 -3.24 6.63 11.85
N ARG A 68 -3.59 5.39 11.47
CA ARG A 68 -3.30 4.85 10.12
C ARG A 68 -3.99 5.65 9.01
N GLY A 69 -5.22 6.09 9.24
CA GLY A 69 -5.96 6.97 8.32
C GLY A 69 -5.23 8.30 8.10
N SER A 70 -4.78 8.95 9.17
CA SER A 70 -4.03 10.21 9.07
C SER A 70 -2.68 10.05 8.35
N GLU A 71 -2.00 8.91 8.53
CA GLU A 71 -0.77 8.60 7.80
C GLU A 71 -1.04 8.40 6.31
N LEU A 72 -2.12 7.70 5.97
CA LEU A 72 -2.54 7.51 4.58
C LEU A 72 -2.89 8.84 3.92
N ASP A 73 -3.69 9.68 4.57
CA ASP A 73 -4.05 11.01 4.05
C ASP A 73 -2.81 11.88 3.81
N ARG A 74 -1.82 11.81 4.71
CA ARG A 74 -0.54 12.52 4.54
C ARG A 74 0.21 12.04 3.30
N VAL A 75 0.27 10.72 3.07
CA VAL A 75 0.94 10.14 1.90
C VAL A 75 0.19 10.48 0.62
N CYS A 76 -1.13 10.36 0.60
CA CYS A 76 -1.97 10.76 -0.53
C CYS A 76 -1.79 12.24 -0.87
N SER A 77 -1.82 13.12 0.14
CA SER A 77 -1.55 14.55 -0.04
C SER A 77 -0.17 14.81 -0.62
N THR A 78 0.86 14.09 -0.15
CA THR A 78 2.23 14.19 -0.69
C THR A 78 2.26 13.82 -2.18
N PHE A 79 1.53 12.79 -2.58
CA PHE A 79 1.44 12.41 -3.99
C PHE A 79 0.65 13.42 -4.82
N GLU A 80 -0.45 13.95 -4.32
CA GLU A 80 -1.22 15.00 -5.00
C GLU A 80 -0.40 16.28 -5.22
N THR A 81 0.46 16.65 -4.27
CA THR A 81 1.29 17.86 -4.38
C THR A 81 2.59 17.66 -5.14
N HIS A 82 3.18 16.46 -5.12
CA HIS A 82 4.51 16.21 -5.71
C HIS A 82 4.50 15.38 -7.01
N LEU A 83 3.39 14.71 -7.38
CA LEU A 83 3.27 13.97 -8.65
C LEU A 83 2.47 14.72 -9.72
N SER A 84 2.25 16.03 -9.60
CA SER A 84 1.78 16.78 -10.76
C SER A 84 2.90 16.77 -11.80
N ILE A 85 2.66 16.14 -12.96
CA ILE A 85 3.50 16.34 -14.15
C ILE A 85 3.46 17.84 -14.44
N ALA A 86 4.46 18.57 -13.97
CA ALA A 86 4.52 20.00 -14.15
C ALA A 86 4.73 20.28 -15.65
N ASP A 87 4.30 21.46 -16.12
CA ASP A 87 4.58 21.89 -17.50
C ASP A 87 6.09 21.84 -17.82
N SER A 88 6.95 21.98 -16.80
CA SER A 88 8.39 21.78 -16.92
C SER A 88 8.77 20.34 -17.30
N ASP A 89 8.09 19.32 -16.78
CA ASP A 89 8.38 17.92 -17.13
C ASP A 89 7.88 17.59 -18.53
N ARG A 90 6.77 18.19 -18.95
CA ARG A 90 6.31 18.13 -20.34
C ARG A 90 7.35 18.72 -21.29
N ASN A 91 7.84 19.93 -21.00
CA ASN A 91 8.88 20.58 -21.80
C ASN A 91 10.19 19.77 -21.81
N ARG A 92 10.57 19.15 -20.68
CA ARG A 92 11.74 18.26 -20.63
C ARG A 92 11.58 17.03 -21.51
N LEU A 93 10.39 16.41 -21.54
CA LEU A 93 10.10 15.27 -22.40
C LEU A 93 10.10 15.68 -23.89
N ASP A 94 9.50 16.81 -24.23
CA ASP A 94 9.51 17.33 -25.60
C ASP A 94 10.93 17.64 -26.06
N ASN A 95 11.74 18.32 -25.23
CA ASN A 95 13.15 18.58 -25.50
C ASN A 95 13.96 17.28 -25.66
N ALA A 96 13.72 16.26 -24.83
CA ALA A 96 14.41 14.98 -24.93
C ALA A 96 14.05 14.24 -26.23
N LYS A 97 12.78 14.30 -26.64
CA LYS A 97 12.29 13.75 -27.90
C LYS A 97 12.92 14.45 -29.11
N GLU A 98 12.96 15.78 -29.10
CA GLU A 98 13.60 16.58 -30.15
C GLU A 98 15.10 16.29 -30.23
N THR A 99 15.79 16.27 -29.08
CA THR A 99 17.23 15.95 -29.01
C THR A 99 17.52 14.55 -29.55
N TYR A 100 16.70 13.56 -29.21
CA TYR A 100 16.84 12.21 -29.74
C TYR A 100 16.64 12.17 -31.26
N GLN A 101 15.62 12.87 -31.77
CA GLN A 101 15.34 12.92 -33.20
C GLN A 101 16.46 13.64 -33.96
N LEU A 102 17.00 14.74 -33.44
CA LEU A 102 18.17 15.42 -33.98
C LEU A 102 19.39 14.51 -34.00
N ALA A 103 19.70 13.82 -32.90
CA ALA A 103 20.81 12.88 -32.86
C ALA A 103 20.66 11.74 -33.88
N LYS A 104 19.43 11.24 -34.05
CA LYS A 104 19.06 10.21 -35.03
C LYS A 104 19.23 10.67 -36.48
N GLU A 105 19.00 11.94 -36.76
CA GLU A 105 19.20 12.55 -38.08
C GLU A 105 20.68 12.83 -38.35
N LEU A 106 21.40 13.39 -37.37
CA LEU A 106 22.83 13.71 -37.50
C LEU A 106 23.72 12.48 -37.64
N THR A 107 23.43 11.43 -36.87
CA THR A 107 24.26 10.21 -36.86
C THR A 107 23.72 9.11 -37.77
N GLY A 108 22.45 9.17 -38.16
CA GLY A 108 21.80 8.07 -38.89
C GLY A 108 21.66 6.77 -38.09
N ILE A 109 22.04 6.73 -36.81
CA ILE A 109 21.98 5.54 -35.97
C ILE A 109 20.51 5.20 -35.65
N ARG A 110 20.20 3.91 -35.64
CA ARG A 110 18.92 3.33 -35.24
C ARG A 110 19.19 2.25 -34.21
N TRP A 111 18.87 2.54 -32.97
CA TRP A 111 19.11 1.65 -31.84
C TRP A 111 18.06 0.54 -31.76
N ASP A 112 18.51 -0.66 -31.44
CA ASP A 112 17.68 -1.82 -31.12
C ASP A 112 17.51 -1.89 -29.60
N PHE A 113 16.35 -1.43 -29.11
CA PHE A 113 16.03 -1.42 -27.68
C PHE A 113 15.64 -2.79 -27.12
N SER A 114 15.55 -3.83 -27.97
CA SER A 114 15.32 -5.20 -27.50
C SER A 114 16.61 -5.89 -27.02
N ALA A 115 17.77 -5.28 -27.28
CA ALA A 115 19.05 -5.79 -26.86
C ALA A 115 19.24 -5.72 -25.32
N PRO A 116 20.03 -6.64 -24.73
CA PRO A 116 20.39 -6.58 -23.32
C PRO A 116 21.04 -5.25 -22.92
N PRO A 117 20.85 -4.77 -21.67
CA PRO A 117 21.30 -3.44 -21.23
C PRO A 117 22.81 -3.24 -21.23
N ASN A 118 23.59 -4.34 -21.29
CA ASN A 118 25.04 -4.31 -21.39
C ASN A 118 25.56 -4.18 -22.83
N VAL A 119 24.69 -4.17 -23.84
CA VAL A 119 25.09 -4.09 -25.25
C VAL A 119 24.27 -3.01 -25.98
N ALA A 120 24.96 -1.99 -26.49
CA ALA A 120 24.36 -1.02 -27.38
C ALA A 120 24.39 -1.57 -28.81
N LYS A 121 23.25 -2.06 -29.28
CA LYS A 121 23.09 -2.67 -30.61
C LYS A 121 22.21 -1.80 -31.51
N GLY A 122 22.51 -1.76 -32.80
CA GLY A 122 21.71 -1.05 -33.77
C GLY A 122 22.25 -1.16 -35.19
N TYR A 123 21.86 -0.20 -36.02
CA TYR A 123 22.43 -0.01 -37.35
C TYR A 123 22.54 1.47 -37.69
N ILE A 124 23.50 1.82 -38.53
CA ILE A 124 23.69 3.16 -39.10
C ILE A 124 23.07 3.16 -40.50
N LYS A 125 22.09 4.04 -40.72
CA LYS A 125 21.50 4.29 -42.04
C LYS A 125 22.24 5.45 -42.70
N SER A 126 23.03 5.15 -43.73
CA SER A 126 23.66 6.17 -44.57
C SER A 126 22.71 6.55 -45.72
N GLU A 127 22.14 7.75 -45.67
CA GLU A 127 21.19 8.20 -46.70
C GLU A 127 21.88 8.49 -48.04
N SER A 128 23.11 9.01 -48.00
CA SER A 128 23.90 9.29 -49.20
C SER A 128 24.29 8.03 -49.97
N ARG A 129 24.35 6.87 -49.31
CA ARG A 129 24.76 5.60 -49.92
C ARG A 129 23.67 4.55 -50.03
N LYS A 130 22.53 4.77 -49.36
CA LYS A 130 21.47 3.77 -49.20
C LYS A 130 21.97 2.44 -48.63
N LEU A 131 22.98 2.50 -47.76
CA LEU A 131 23.58 1.34 -47.08
C LEU A 131 23.25 1.34 -45.60
N LEU A 132 23.06 0.14 -45.05
CA LEU A 132 22.85 -0.11 -43.63
C LEU A 132 24.09 -0.81 -43.08
N ALA A 133 24.77 -0.18 -42.11
CA ALA A 133 25.91 -0.78 -41.44
C ALA A 133 25.49 -1.24 -40.03
N PRO A 134 25.74 -2.51 -39.65
CA PRO A 134 25.44 -2.97 -38.30
C PRO A 134 26.35 -2.29 -37.27
N LEU A 135 25.81 -2.03 -36.09
CA LEU A 135 26.50 -1.39 -34.97
C LEU A 135 26.33 -2.26 -33.72
N GLN A 136 27.43 -2.57 -33.04
CA GLN A 136 27.39 -3.25 -31.75
C GLN A 136 28.55 -2.76 -30.90
N VAL A 137 28.22 -2.21 -29.74
CA VAL A 137 29.19 -1.72 -28.75
C VAL A 137 28.87 -2.37 -27.41
N ASP A 138 29.89 -2.98 -26.79
CA ASP A 138 29.78 -3.49 -25.43
C ASP A 138 29.87 -2.32 -24.45
N MET A 139 28.83 -2.13 -23.63
CA MET A 139 28.74 -1.02 -22.70
C MET A 139 29.63 -1.18 -21.47
N SER A 140 30.16 -2.39 -21.23
CA SER A 140 31.07 -2.66 -20.11
C SER A 140 32.49 -2.12 -20.32
N SER A 141 32.87 -1.86 -21.58
CA SER A 141 34.18 -1.31 -21.99
C SER A 141 34.05 -0.08 -22.89
N ALA A 142 32.90 0.60 -22.83
CA ALA A 142 32.52 1.62 -23.81
C ALA A 142 33.36 2.90 -23.74
N ASP A 143 34.25 3.04 -24.72
CA ASP A 143 34.83 4.32 -25.11
C ASP A 143 33.96 5.00 -26.17
N SER A 144 33.51 6.22 -25.88
CA SER A 144 32.70 7.01 -26.83
C SER A 144 33.39 7.23 -28.19
N ALA A 145 34.73 7.25 -28.22
CA ALA A 145 35.52 7.35 -29.44
C ALA A 145 35.28 6.17 -30.40
N ALA A 146 35.13 4.94 -29.89
CA ALA A 146 34.92 3.75 -30.70
C ALA A 146 33.59 3.80 -31.47
N LEU A 147 32.58 4.47 -30.92
CA LEU A 147 31.30 4.69 -31.60
C LEU A 147 31.45 5.70 -32.76
N TRP A 148 32.17 6.80 -32.51
CA TRP A 148 32.42 7.81 -33.54
C TRP A 148 33.30 7.27 -34.68
N ASP A 149 34.26 6.40 -34.38
CA ASP A 149 35.08 5.74 -35.39
C ASP A 149 34.26 4.80 -36.27
N GLN A 150 33.32 4.04 -35.68
CA GLN A 150 32.38 3.20 -36.44
C GLN A 150 31.44 4.04 -37.32
N LEU A 151 31.00 5.20 -36.82
CA LEU A 151 30.22 6.15 -37.61
C LEU A 151 31.03 6.74 -38.76
N ALA A 152 32.27 7.16 -38.50
CA ALA A 152 33.19 7.68 -39.51
C ALA A 152 33.51 6.61 -40.56
N ALA A 153 33.71 5.35 -40.16
CA ALA A 153 33.92 4.24 -41.09
C ALA A 153 32.69 3.96 -41.96
N ALA A 154 31.48 3.99 -41.38
CA ALA A 154 30.22 3.85 -42.13
C ALA A 154 29.99 5.02 -43.10
N ALA A 155 30.50 6.22 -42.76
CA ALA A 155 30.47 7.40 -43.61
C ALA A 155 31.64 7.47 -44.63
N ALA A 156 32.76 6.78 -44.37
CA ALA A 156 33.97 6.83 -45.18
C ALA A 156 33.82 6.04 -46.49
N CYS A 157 34.26 6.63 -47.61
CA CYS A 157 34.14 6.03 -48.93
C CYS A 157 35.36 5.15 -49.21
N PRO A 158 35.21 3.84 -49.49
CA PRO A 158 36.35 3.05 -49.94
C PRO A 158 36.90 3.52 -51.30
N ALA A 159 36.19 4.41 -52.02
CA ALA A 159 36.62 5.01 -53.28
C ALA A 159 37.10 6.47 -53.18
N CYS A 160 37.18 7.06 -51.98
CA CYS A 160 37.78 8.39 -51.81
C CYS A 160 39.14 8.24 -51.13
N PRO A 161 40.27 8.54 -51.81
CA PRO A 161 41.57 8.46 -51.17
C PRO A 161 41.60 9.49 -50.03
N ALA A 162 42.14 9.08 -48.89
CA ALA A 162 42.46 9.98 -47.79
C ALA A 162 43.24 11.17 -48.35
N ARG A 163 42.75 12.40 -48.11
CA ARG A 163 43.49 13.62 -48.41
C ARG A 163 44.74 13.68 -47.53
N GLY A 164 45.78 12.98 -47.97
CA GLY A 164 47.17 13.15 -47.60
C GLY A 164 47.85 14.04 -48.65
N LYS A 165 48.70 14.93 -48.16
CA LYS A 165 49.30 16.07 -48.87
C LYS A 165 50.12 15.65 -50.10
N GLU A 166 50.19 16.59 -51.06
CA GLU A 166 51.33 16.90 -51.95
C GLU A 166 51.17 16.71 -53.48
N ASN A 167 51.03 17.87 -54.15
CA ASN A 167 51.53 18.31 -55.47
C ASN A 167 51.18 17.60 -56.81
N ARG A 168 50.63 18.46 -57.72
CA ARG A 168 50.84 18.55 -59.19
C ARG A 168 50.30 17.36 -60.04
N ARG A 169 49.62 17.51 -61.19
CA ARG A 169 49.51 18.58 -62.21
C ARG A 169 48.13 18.56 -62.87
N ASP A 170 47.85 19.65 -63.57
CA ASP A 170 46.72 19.89 -64.48
C ASP A 170 46.33 18.71 -65.36
N CYS A 171 45.03 18.62 -65.68
CA CYS A 171 44.58 18.37 -67.04
C CYS A 171 43.18 19.00 -67.23
N SER A 172 43.05 19.60 -68.41
CA SER A 172 41.96 20.31 -69.09
C SER A 172 40.54 19.86 -68.85
#